data_AF-A0A945RVP3-F1
#
_entry.id   AF-A0A945RVP3-F1
#
_cell.length_a   1.000
_cell.length_b   1.000
_cell.length_c   1.000
_cell.angle_alpha   90.00
_cell.angle_beta   90.00
_cell.angle_gamma   90.00
#
_symmetry.space_group_name_H-M   'P 1'
#
loop_
_entity.id
_entity.type
_entity.pdbx_description
1 polymer ?
#
loop_
_entity_poly.entity_id
_entity_poly.type
_entity_poly.pdbx_seq_one_letter_code
_entity_poly.pdbx_strand_id
1 'polypeptide(L)'
;MRKVALTLVALMSTVLMACTAIPSSGPVNSTDRTAGLESAEVDFLPPGPSTGATPEEIIAGFVAAGTAAQDNYRVARSYLAQEVRELWNPNASVLIRQGEPDITVTSSTVASYVLPVVASVDELGRYSTSPVVSSQTLDFRLVEEGDEWRISGLSDGIVLTEAAFAEAFASYRLYFFSAGYRELVPDIRWFATRGEVSSKIVRGLLDSPSFWLDQGATVSAFPEGTQLALT
;
A
#
# COMPACT_ATOMS: atom_id res chain seq x y z
N MET A 1 -21.86 5.49 -75.15
CA MET A 1 -21.48 6.29 -73.97
C MET A 1 -22.47 6.18 -72.79
N ARG A 2 -23.80 6.30 -72.98
CA ARG A 2 -24.80 6.16 -71.88
C ARG A 2 -24.79 4.83 -71.12
N LYS A 3 -24.50 3.70 -71.78
CA LYS A 3 -24.46 2.37 -71.11
C LYS A 3 -23.22 2.18 -70.22
N VAL A 4 -22.10 2.83 -70.56
CA VAL A 4 -20.83 2.75 -69.79
C VAL A 4 -20.92 3.61 -68.52
N ALA A 5 -21.59 4.77 -68.61
CA ALA A 5 -21.85 5.63 -67.46
C ALA A 5 -22.78 4.96 -66.42
N LEU A 6 -23.80 4.22 -66.87
CA LEU A 6 -24.69 3.49 -65.95
C LEU A 6 -23.97 2.35 -65.21
N THR A 7 -23.09 1.61 -65.89
CA THR A 7 -22.30 0.54 -65.27
C THR A 7 -21.28 1.09 -64.27
N LEU A 8 -20.69 2.26 -64.53
CA LEU A 8 -19.73 2.87 -63.62
C LEU A 8 -20.40 3.39 -62.32
N VAL A 9 -21.58 3.98 -62.43
CA VAL A 9 -22.35 4.48 -61.27
C VAL A 9 -22.89 3.33 -60.42
N ALA A 10 -23.32 2.23 -61.04
CA ALA A 10 -23.75 1.03 -60.31
C ALA A 10 -22.59 0.39 -59.53
N LEU A 11 -21.39 0.31 -60.12
CA LEU A 11 -20.21 -0.25 -59.48
C LEU A 11 -19.71 0.62 -58.31
N MET A 12 -19.79 1.95 -58.44
CA MET A 12 -19.39 2.91 -57.41
C MET A 12 -20.31 2.87 -56.17
N SER A 13 -21.58 2.52 -56.36
CA SER A 13 -22.58 2.49 -55.26
C SER A 13 -22.39 1.27 -54.34
N THR A 14 -21.89 0.16 -54.87
CA THR A 14 -21.62 -1.07 -54.11
C THR A 14 -20.42 -0.98 -53.17
N VAL A 15 -19.49 -0.05 -53.38
CA VAL A 15 -18.27 0.07 -52.55
C VAL A 15 -18.54 0.86 -51.25
N LEU A 16 -19.65 1.60 -51.16
CA LEU A 16 -19.97 2.43 -49.99
C LEU A 16 -20.73 1.71 -48.86
N MET A 17 -21.11 0.43 -49.02
CA MET A 17 -21.80 -0.36 -47.97
C MET A 17 -20.84 -1.22 -47.13
N ALA A 18 -19.60 -0.78 -46.93
CA ALA A 18 -18.70 -1.40 -45.96
C ALA A 18 -18.92 -0.78 -44.56
N CYS A 19 -20.09 -0.98 -43.97
CA CYS A 19 -20.30 -0.68 -42.55
C CYS A 19 -19.63 -1.76 -41.71
N THR A 20 -18.43 -1.49 -41.17
CA THR A 20 -17.83 -2.37 -40.17
C THR A 20 -18.55 -2.17 -38.83
N ALA A 21 -19.52 -3.05 -38.54
CA ALA A 21 -20.15 -3.11 -37.23
C ALA A 21 -19.21 -3.82 -36.24
N ILE A 22 -18.74 -3.08 -35.23
CA ILE A 22 -18.03 -3.70 -34.10
C ILE A 22 -19.07 -4.48 -33.29
N PRO A 23 -18.88 -5.78 -33.03
CA PRO A 23 -19.78 -6.55 -32.20
C PRO A 23 -19.86 -5.94 -30.80
N SER A 24 -21.06 -5.52 -30.37
CA SER A 24 -21.31 -5.00 -29.02
C SER A 24 -21.49 -6.10 -27.98
N SER A 25 -21.40 -7.37 -28.40
CA SER A 25 -21.47 -8.54 -27.53
C SER A 25 -20.55 -9.63 -28.05
N GLY A 26 -19.98 -10.39 -27.13
CA GLY A 26 -19.11 -11.53 -27.37
C GLY A 26 -18.96 -12.33 -26.08
N PRO A 27 -18.62 -13.62 -26.17
CA PRO A 27 -18.40 -14.44 -24.98
C PRO A 27 -17.24 -13.88 -24.16
N VAL A 28 -17.43 -13.82 -22.84
CA VAL A 28 -16.34 -13.53 -21.90
C VAL A 28 -15.44 -14.76 -21.85
N ASN A 29 -14.18 -14.60 -22.27
CA ASN A 29 -13.17 -15.64 -22.11
C ASN A 29 -12.37 -15.31 -20.84
N SER A 30 -12.51 -16.11 -19.80
CA SER A 30 -11.58 -16.08 -18.67
C SER A 30 -10.30 -16.81 -19.08
N THR A 31 -9.21 -16.07 -19.25
CA THR A 31 -7.89 -16.68 -19.29
C THR A 31 -7.41 -16.87 -17.86
N ASP A 32 -6.88 -18.05 -17.54
CA ASP A 32 -6.09 -18.18 -16.31
C ASP A 32 -4.97 -17.14 -16.36
N ARG A 33 -4.78 -16.43 -15.25
CA ARG A 33 -3.69 -15.47 -15.10
C ARG A 33 -2.39 -16.26 -15.28
N THR A 34 -1.80 -16.20 -16.47
CA THR A 34 -0.39 -16.57 -16.63
C THR A 34 0.34 -15.72 -15.61
N ALA A 35 0.98 -16.35 -14.63
CA ALA A 35 1.84 -15.65 -13.68
C ALA A 35 2.75 -14.75 -14.53
N GLY A 36 2.48 -13.44 -14.48
CA GLY A 36 3.25 -12.47 -15.23
C GLY A 36 4.68 -12.68 -14.82
N LEU A 37 5.57 -12.79 -15.81
CA LEU A 37 7.02 -12.99 -15.67
C LEU A 37 7.44 -12.58 -14.26
N GLU A 38 7.63 -13.56 -13.39
CA GLU A 38 8.30 -13.33 -12.12
C GLU A 38 9.65 -12.79 -12.55
N SER A 39 9.80 -11.47 -12.58
CA SER A 39 11.12 -10.89 -12.47
C SER A 39 11.66 -11.57 -11.24
N ALA A 40 12.67 -12.42 -11.45
CA ALA A 40 13.54 -12.91 -10.40
C ALA A 40 14.29 -11.70 -9.84
N GLU A 41 13.54 -10.75 -9.29
CA GLU A 41 14.02 -9.70 -8.45
C GLU A 41 14.44 -10.44 -7.21
N VAL A 42 15.76 -10.57 -7.06
CA VAL A 42 16.38 -11.23 -5.92
C VAL A 42 15.79 -10.56 -4.68
N ASP A 43 14.94 -11.29 -3.97
CA ASP A 43 14.16 -10.75 -2.87
C ASP A 43 15.07 -10.64 -1.65
N PHE A 44 15.64 -9.45 -1.47
CA PHE A 44 16.51 -9.17 -0.34
C PHE A 44 15.65 -8.87 0.88
N LEU A 45 15.31 -9.91 1.63
CA LEU A 45 14.66 -9.77 2.93
C LEU A 45 15.74 -9.53 4.00
N PRO A 46 15.50 -8.61 4.95
CA PRO A 46 16.36 -8.49 6.11
C PRO A 46 16.33 -9.80 6.93
N PRO A 47 17.40 -10.10 7.69
CA PRO A 47 17.41 -11.26 8.56
C PRO A 47 16.38 -11.13 9.69
N GLY A 48 15.87 -12.27 10.15
CA GLY A 48 15.10 -12.37 11.39
C GLY A 48 15.99 -12.19 12.64
N PRO A 49 15.41 -12.32 13.85
CA PRO A 49 16.15 -12.14 15.09
C PRO A 49 17.30 -13.14 15.22
N SER A 50 18.49 -12.64 15.56
CA SER A 50 19.65 -13.46 15.86
C SER A 50 19.49 -14.19 17.19
N THR A 51 20.06 -15.38 17.30
CA THR A 51 20.14 -16.15 18.56
C THR A 51 20.89 -15.36 19.62
N GLY A 52 20.30 -15.24 20.82
CA GLY A 52 20.88 -14.53 21.95
C GLY A 52 20.98 -13.01 21.76
N ALA A 53 20.21 -12.44 20.83
CA ALA A 53 20.15 -11.00 20.61
C ALA A 53 19.67 -10.26 21.86
N THR A 54 20.23 -9.09 22.13
CA THR A 54 19.80 -8.26 23.26
C THR A 54 18.43 -7.61 22.99
N PRO A 55 17.71 -7.14 24.02
CA PRO A 55 16.47 -6.37 23.84
C PRO A 55 16.60 -5.22 22.83
N GLU A 56 17.70 -4.48 22.86
CA GLU A 56 17.99 -3.38 21.94
C GLU A 56 18.14 -3.87 20.49
N GLU A 57 18.85 -4.98 20.29
CA GLU A 57 19.05 -5.59 18.97
C GLU A 57 17.74 -6.13 18.39
N ILE A 58 16.86 -6.69 19.23
CA ILE A 58 15.52 -7.12 18.83
C ILE A 58 14.67 -5.94 18.35
N ILE A 59 14.67 -4.82 19.08
CA ILE A 59 13.93 -3.61 18.68
C ILE A 59 14.51 -3.03 17.38
N ALA A 60 15.83 -2.90 17.29
CA ALA A 60 16.50 -2.39 16.11
C ALA A 60 16.22 -3.26 14.87
N GLY A 61 16.28 -4.58 15.02
CA GLY A 61 15.96 -5.55 13.96
C GLY A 61 14.49 -5.48 13.53
N PHE A 62 13.56 -5.36 14.48
CA PHE A 62 12.14 -5.16 14.19
C PHE A 62 11.89 -3.90 13.35
N VAL A 63 12.48 -2.76 13.75
CA VAL A 63 12.34 -1.49 13.00
C VAL A 63 12.95 -1.61 11.61
N ALA A 64 14.15 -2.20 11.49
CA ALA A 64 14.79 -2.42 10.20
C ALA A 64 13.98 -3.34 9.28
N ALA A 65 13.35 -4.37 9.85
CA ALA A 65 12.47 -5.28 9.14
C ALA A 65 11.16 -4.63 8.64
N GLY A 66 10.80 -3.45 9.15
CA GLY A 66 9.64 -2.67 8.70
C GLY A 66 9.72 -2.23 7.23
N THR A 67 10.90 -2.31 6.60
CA THR A 67 11.10 -2.03 5.16
C THR A 67 10.52 -3.11 4.25
N ALA A 68 10.38 -4.34 4.75
CA ALA A 68 9.98 -5.51 3.99
C ALA A 68 8.50 -5.84 4.20
N ALA A 69 7.63 -5.30 3.33
CA ALA A 69 6.18 -5.50 3.40
C ALA A 69 5.68 -6.88 2.90
N GLN A 70 6.58 -7.68 2.32
CA GLN A 70 6.30 -9.01 1.79
C GLN A 70 5.65 -9.91 2.85
N ASP A 71 4.74 -10.77 2.40
CA ASP A 71 4.01 -11.73 3.25
C ASP A 71 3.44 -11.08 4.53
N ASN A 72 2.87 -9.87 4.40
CA ASN A 72 2.34 -9.09 5.53
C ASN A 72 3.40 -8.83 6.62
N TYR A 73 4.57 -8.32 6.20
CA TYR A 73 5.69 -7.99 7.09
C TYR A 73 6.20 -9.19 7.90
N ARG A 74 6.28 -10.37 7.26
CA ARG A 74 6.65 -11.64 7.91
C ARG A 74 7.96 -11.58 8.70
N VAL A 75 8.96 -10.85 8.21
CA VAL A 75 10.24 -10.70 8.93
C VAL A 75 10.06 -9.88 10.20
N ALA A 76 9.38 -8.72 10.15
CA ALA A 76 9.10 -7.92 11.33
C ALA A 76 8.28 -8.72 12.36
N ARG A 77 7.29 -9.50 11.89
CA ARG A 77 6.49 -10.41 12.74
C ARG A 77 7.33 -11.47 13.47
N SER A 78 8.50 -11.85 12.93
CA SER A 78 9.38 -12.84 13.57
C SER A 78 10.06 -12.30 14.85
N TYR A 79 10.14 -10.98 15.02
CA TYR A 79 10.64 -10.34 16.25
C TYR A 79 9.57 -10.26 17.35
N LEU A 80 8.29 -10.51 17.00
CA LEU A 80 7.17 -10.42 17.92
C LEU A 80 6.93 -11.73 18.67
N ALA A 81 6.50 -11.61 19.92
CA ALA A 81 6.04 -12.70 20.77
C ALA A 81 4.77 -13.32 20.17
N GLN A 82 4.53 -14.60 20.44
CA GLN A 82 3.46 -15.36 19.80
C GLN A 82 2.08 -14.72 19.98
N GLU A 83 1.83 -14.14 21.16
CA GLU A 83 0.55 -13.53 21.54
C GLU A 83 0.18 -12.27 20.75
N VAL A 84 1.17 -11.43 20.40
CA VAL A 84 0.93 -10.16 19.68
C VAL A 84 1.24 -10.26 18.20
N ARG A 85 1.97 -11.31 17.77
CA ARG A 85 2.41 -11.49 16.38
C ARG A 85 1.27 -11.37 15.38
N GLU A 86 0.12 -11.97 15.63
CA GLU A 86 -1.02 -11.95 14.69
C GLU A 86 -1.90 -10.70 14.86
N LEU A 87 -1.88 -10.08 16.04
CA LEU A 87 -2.71 -8.92 16.36
C LEU A 87 -2.11 -7.61 15.86
N TRP A 88 -0.77 -7.53 15.79
CA TRP A 88 -0.08 -6.34 15.32
C TRP A 88 -0.45 -6.00 13.87
N ASN A 89 -0.87 -4.74 13.67
CA ASN A 89 -1.23 -4.20 12.38
C ASN A 89 -0.12 -3.27 11.85
N PRO A 90 0.78 -3.73 10.96
CA PRO A 90 1.82 -2.90 10.36
C PRO A 90 1.27 -1.80 9.45
N ASN A 91 0.02 -1.93 9.00
CA ASN A 91 -0.60 -1.02 8.05
C ASN A 91 -1.35 0.14 8.72
N ALA A 92 -1.43 0.18 10.06
CA ALA A 92 -2.17 1.22 10.77
C ALA A 92 -1.52 2.61 10.60
N SER A 93 -0.19 2.66 10.57
CA SER A 93 0.56 3.89 10.32
C SER A 93 1.98 3.62 9.84
N VAL A 94 2.56 4.61 9.16
CA VAL A 94 3.99 4.67 8.83
C VAL A 94 4.53 5.97 9.38
N LEU A 95 5.53 5.89 10.25
CA LEU A 95 6.27 7.06 10.71
C LEU A 95 7.56 7.18 9.93
N ILE A 96 7.80 8.35 9.36
CA ILE A 96 9.00 8.63 8.58
C ILE A 96 9.93 9.48 9.44
N ARG A 97 11.08 8.90 9.80
CA ARG A 97 12.09 9.52 10.67
C ARG A 97 13.25 10.12 9.88
N GLN A 98 13.86 11.15 10.47
CA GLN A 98 15.09 11.76 9.97
C GLN A 98 16.19 11.73 11.04
N GLY A 99 17.34 11.12 10.73
CA GLY A 99 18.40 10.92 11.73
C GLY A 99 18.10 9.75 12.65
N GLU A 100 18.99 9.51 13.62
CA GLU A 100 18.99 8.27 14.40
C GLU A 100 18.08 8.35 15.63
N PRO A 101 17.33 7.27 15.95
CA PRO A 101 16.61 7.18 17.21
C PRO A 101 17.56 7.09 18.40
N ASP A 102 17.01 7.37 19.58
CA ASP A 102 17.60 7.00 20.86
C ASP A 102 16.80 5.83 21.45
N ILE A 103 17.48 4.74 21.79
CA ILE A 103 16.87 3.55 22.40
C ILE A 103 17.33 3.50 23.85
N THR A 104 16.40 3.73 24.77
CA THR A 104 16.66 3.68 26.20
C THR A 104 15.92 2.50 26.83
N VAL A 105 16.66 1.52 27.31
CA VAL A 105 16.11 0.39 28.08
C VAL A 105 15.98 0.79 29.54
N THR A 106 14.74 0.97 30.00
CA THR A 106 14.45 1.42 31.37
C THR A 106 14.47 0.26 32.36
N SER A 107 14.14 -0.94 31.89
CA SER A 107 14.27 -2.20 32.63
C SER A 107 14.47 -3.34 31.64
N SER A 108 14.83 -4.54 32.10
CA SER A 108 15.05 -5.71 31.22
C SER A 108 13.88 -6.05 30.29
N THR A 109 12.67 -5.53 30.54
CA THR A 109 11.45 -5.84 29.78
C THR A 109 10.76 -4.61 29.20
N VAL A 110 11.29 -3.40 29.41
CA VAL A 110 10.67 -2.14 28.96
C VAL A 110 11.72 -1.23 28.34
N ALA A 111 11.47 -0.82 27.10
CA ALA A 111 12.33 0.07 26.34
C ALA A 111 11.52 1.20 25.72
N SER A 112 12.18 2.35 25.57
CA SER A 112 11.65 3.53 24.91
C SER A 112 12.49 3.82 23.67
N TYR A 113 11.82 4.05 22.55
CA TYR A 113 12.43 4.38 21.27
C TYR A 113 12.00 5.79 20.89
N VAL A 114 12.91 6.74 21.05
CA VAL A 114 12.67 8.16 20.81
C VAL A 114 13.18 8.53 19.43
N LEU A 115 12.31 9.06 18.57
CA LEU A 115 12.65 9.33 17.18
C LEU A 115 12.16 10.71 16.71
N PRO A 116 12.97 11.44 15.93
CA PRO A 116 12.53 12.61 15.19
C PRO A 116 11.66 12.21 13.98
N VAL A 117 10.38 12.58 13.99
CA VAL A 117 9.43 12.31 12.89
C VAL A 117 9.25 13.55 12.01
N VAL A 118 9.36 13.36 10.70
CA VAL A 118 9.22 14.42 9.68
C VAL A 118 7.95 14.30 8.86
N ALA A 119 7.42 13.08 8.72
CA ALA A 119 6.19 12.80 8.01
C ALA A 119 5.55 11.51 8.50
N SER A 120 4.29 11.31 8.13
CA SER A 120 3.56 10.07 8.41
C SER A 120 2.66 9.68 7.25
N VAL A 121 2.33 8.41 7.19
CA VAL A 121 1.28 7.86 6.33
C VAL A 121 0.24 7.15 7.18
N ASP A 122 -1.03 7.48 7.01
CA ASP A 122 -2.13 6.81 7.71
C ASP A 122 -2.50 5.45 7.08
N GLU A 123 -3.44 4.74 7.69
CA GLU A 123 -3.88 3.42 7.24
C GLU A 123 -4.48 3.39 5.82
N LEU A 124 -4.98 4.53 5.36
CA LEU A 124 -5.55 4.72 4.02
C LEU A 124 -4.52 5.30 3.04
N GLY A 125 -3.24 5.37 3.42
CA GLY A 125 -2.17 5.84 2.57
C GLY A 125 -2.07 7.37 2.46
N ARG A 126 -2.75 8.15 3.31
CA ARG A 126 -2.65 9.62 3.26
C ARG A 126 -1.33 10.07 3.87
N TYR A 127 -0.55 10.80 3.07
CA TYR A 127 0.72 11.34 3.50
C TYR A 127 0.52 12.71 4.14
N SER A 128 1.06 12.89 5.36
CA SER A 128 1.07 14.16 6.08
C SER A 128 2.50 14.54 6.46
N THR A 129 2.92 15.75 6.08
CA THR A 129 4.18 16.33 6.55
C THR A 129 3.98 16.99 7.90
N SER A 130 4.99 16.88 8.76
CA SER A 130 5.10 17.74 9.94
C SER A 130 5.96 18.95 9.56
N PRO A 131 5.46 20.20 9.66
CA PRO A 131 6.24 21.39 9.32
C PRO A 131 7.43 21.62 10.26
N VAL A 132 7.43 20.98 11.43
CA VAL A 132 8.54 20.94 12.39
C VAL A 132 8.81 19.49 12.74
N VAL A 133 10.09 19.10 12.78
CA VAL A 133 10.48 17.77 13.24
C VAL A 133 9.99 17.58 14.67
N SER A 134 9.08 16.65 14.87
CA SER A 134 8.50 16.34 16.18
C SER A 134 9.17 15.10 16.75
N SER A 135 9.68 15.18 17.98
CA SER A 135 10.13 13.99 18.69
C SER A 135 8.91 13.15 19.09
N GLN A 136 8.90 11.88 18.69
CA GLN A 136 7.92 10.89 19.13
C GLN A 136 8.61 9.82 19.95
N THR A 137 7.87 9.27 20.92
CA THR A 137 8.32 8.17 21.75
C THR A 137 7.44 6.97 21.49
N LEU A 138 8.06 5.83 21.15
CA LEU A 138 7.41 4.54 21.02
C LEU A 138 7.85 3.66 22.18
N ASP A 139 6.88 3.10 22.90
CA ASP A 139 7.14 2.22 24.02
C ASP A 139 7.08 0.76 23.58
N PHE A 140 8.10 0.01 23.98
CA PHE A 140 8.22 -1.42 23.73
C PHE A 140 8.22 -2.20 25.05
N ARG A 141 7.50 -3.31 25.06
CA ARG A 141 7.60 -4.35 26.09
C ARG A 141 8.19 -5.60 25.49
N LEU A 142 9.07 -6.26 26.24
CA LEU A 142 9.75 -7.48 25.84
C LEU A 142 9.51 -8.62 26.81
N VAL A 143 9.65 -9.84 26.31
CA VAL A 143 9.56 -11.10 27.06
C VAL A 143 10.58 -12.09 26.48
N GLU A 144 11.04 -13.02 27.31
CA GLU A 144 11.83 -14.18 26.83
C GLU A 144 10.88 -15.34 26.49
N GLU A 145 10.97 -15.84 25.27
CA GLU A 145 10.30 -17.05 24.81
C GLU A 145 11.36 -18.08 24.40
N GLY A 146 11.52 -19.14 25.19
CA GLY A 146 12.51 -20.19 24.91
C GLY A 146 13.95 -19.68 24.86
N ASP A 147 14.34 -18.91 25.88
CA ASP A 147 15.65 -18.27 26.03
C ASP A 147 15.99 -17.21 24.95
N GLU A 148 15.00 -16.75 24.19
CA GLU A 148 15.15 -15.72 23.15
C GLU A 148 14.22 -14.54 23.39
N TRP A 149 14.74 -13.32 23.24
CA TRP A 149 13.95 -12.09 23.41
C TRP A 149 12.95 -11.87 22.28
N ARG A 150 11.74 -11.46 22.64
CA ARG A 150 10.64 -11.11 21.73
C ARG A 150 9.90 -9.86 22.21
N ILE A 151 9.33 -9.11 21.28
CA ILE A 151 8.49 -7.95 21.60
C ILE A 151 7.08 -8.43 21.93
N SER A 152 6.63 -8.19 23.15
CA SER A 152 5.29 -8.53 23.67
C SER A 152 4.34 -7.34 23.74
N GLY A 153 4.83 -6.12 23.57
CA GLY A 153 3.98 -4.93 23.52
C GLY A 153 4.59 -3.84 22.68
N LEU A 154 3.78 -3.29 21.79
CA LEU A 154 4.13 -2.23 20.85
C LEU A 154 2.86 -1.57 20.32
N SER A 155 3.02 -0.37 19.75
CA SER A 155 1.98 0.26 18.96
C SER A 155 1.93 -0.33 17.55
N ASP A 156 0.75 -0.27 16.93
CA ASP A 156 0.58 -0.63 15.53
C ASP A 156 1.28 0.36 14.58
N GLY A 157 1.69 -0.17 13.43
CA GLY A 157 2.43 0.57 12.41
C GLY A 157 3.92 0.25 12.35
N ILE A 158 4.61 0.96 11.47
CA ILE A 158 6.05 0.79 11.18
C ILE A 158 6.78 2.14 11.22
N VAL A 159 8.09 2.08 11.43
CA VAL A 159 8.98 3.24 11.37
C VAL A 159 9.96 3.04 10.22
N LEU A 160 10.11 4.04 9.38
CA LEU A 160 11.03 4.04 8.24
C LEU A 160 11.92 5.28 8.26
N THR A 161 13.16 5.15 7.77
CA THR A 161 13.94 6.33 7.38
C THR A 161 13.36 6.93 6.09
N GLU A 162 13.68 8.19 5.81
CA GLU A 162 13.32 8.82 4.53
C GLU A 162 13.80 8.00 3.32
N ALA A 163 15.01 7.46 3.38
CA ALA A 163 15.58 6.62 2.32
C ALA A 163 14.81 5.31 2.15
N ALA A 164 14.51 4.61 3.25
CA ALA A 164 13.76 3.37 3.20
C ALA A 164 12.32 3.57 2.73
N PHE A 165 11.68 4.69 3.11
CA PHE A 165 10.36 5.04 2.60
C PHE A 165 10.38 5.27 1.08
N ALA A 166 11.37 6.00 0.57
CA ALA A 166 11.52 6.26 -0.87
C ALA A 166 11.75 4.98 -1.69
N GLU A 167 12.33 3.93 -1.09
CA GLU A 167 12.56 2.63 -1.72
C GLU A 167 11.34 1.70 -1.61
N ALA A 168 10.74 1.60 -0.42
CA ALA A 168 9.69 0.63 -0.14
C ALA A 168 8.27 1.09 -0.52
N PHE A 169 8.04 2.39 -0.69
CA PHE A 169 6.70 2.96 -0.95
C PHE A 169 6.63 3.68 -2.29
N ALA A 170 5.45 3.62 -2.91
CA ALA A 170 5.13 4.39 -4.11
C ALA A 170 3.82 5.17 -3.91
N SER A 171 3.72 6.27 -4.67
CA SER A 171 2.49 7.06 -4.74
C SER A 171 1.55 6.54 -5.82
N TYR A 172 0.26 6.50 -5.51
CA TYR A 172 -0.83 6.03 -6.36
C TYR A 172 -1.91 7.10 -6.43
N ARG A 173 -2.50 7.27 -7.60
CA ARG A 173 -3.61 8.20 -7.85
C ARG A 173 -4.92 7.45 -7.78
N LEU A 174 -5.68 7.65 -6.71
CA LEU A 174 -7.05 7.18 -6.60
C LEU A 174 -7.96 8.26 -7.16
N TYR A 175 -8.86 7.93 -8.09
CA TYR A 175 -9.73 8.92 -8.71
C TYR A 175 -11.14 8.83 -8.15
N PHE A 176 -11.65 9.97 -7.69
CA PHE A 176 -13.04 10.17 -7.31
C PHE A 176 -13.73 11.04 -8.36
N PHE A 177 -15.06 10.99 -8.44
CA PHE A 177 -15.80 11.90 -9.33
C PHE A 177 -15.98 13.26 -8.67
N SER A 178 -15.98 14.34 -9.45
CA SER A 178 -16.53 15.61 -8.98
C SER A 178 -18.01 15.43 -8.59
N ALA A 179 -18.54 16.27 -7.69
CA ALA A 179 -19.93 16.15 -7.24
C ALA A 179 -20.98 16.13 -8.37
N GLY A 180 -20.66 16.70 -9.53
CA GLY A 180 -21.50 16.66 -10.74
C GLY A 180 -21.27 15.45 -11.66
N TYR A 181 -20.42 14.47 -11.30
CA TYR A 181 -20.01 13.33 -12.11
C TYR A 181 -19.39 13.70 -13.47
N ARG A 182 -18.63 14.80 -13.54
CA ARG A 182 -18.09 15.32 -14.81
C ARG A 182 -16.59 15.18 -14.96
N GLU A 183 -15.86 15.27 -13.85
CA GLU A 183 -14.40 15.23 -13.83
C GLU A 183 -13.92 14.16 -12.87
N LEU A 184 -12.72 13.62 -13.14
CA LEU A 184 -12.00 12.75 -12.22
C LEU A 184 -11.01 13.57 -11.40
N VAL A 185 -11.15 13.52 -10.09
CA VAL A 185 -10.33 14.24 -9.13
C VAL A 185 -9.34 13.26 -8.48
N PRO A 186 -8.03 13.43 -8.68
CA PRO A 186 -7.04 12.55 -8.09
C PRO A 186 -6.84 12.82 -6.60
N ASP A 187 -6.74 11.74 -5.83
CA ASP A 187 -6.31 11.67 -4.44
C ASP A 187 -5.02 10.84 -4.36
N ILE A 188 -3.93 11.43 -3.88
CA ILE A 188 -2.61 10.79 -3.86
C ILE A 188 -2.47 9.97 -2.59
N ARG A 189 -2.31 8.65 -2.72
CA ARG A 189 -2.09 7.72 -1.62
C ARG A 189 -0.73 7.02 -1.74
N TRP A 190 -0.09 6.73 -0.62
CA TRP A 190 1.20 6.04 -0.54
C TRP A 190 1.03 4.65 0.04
N PHE A 191 1.51 3.64 -0.70
CA PHE A 191 1.45 2.24 -0.27
C PHE A 191 2.79 1.55 -0.47
N ALA A 192 3.08 0.57 0.39
CA ALA A 192 4.25 -0.29 0.26
C ALA A 192 4.15 -1.11 -1.04
N THR A 193 5.17 -1.03 -1.90
CA THR A 193 5.16 -1.58 -3.26
C THR A 193 5.11 -3.10 -3.30
N ARG A 194 5.73 -3.74 -2.30
CA ARG A 194 5.82 -5.21 -2.16
C ARG A 194 4.78 -5.80 -1.19
N GLY A 195 3.73 -5.04 -0.87
CA GLY A 195 2.58 -5.50 -0.11
C GLY A 195 1.33 -5.69 -0.95
N GLU A 196 0.16 -5.78 -0.30
CA GLU A 196 -1.16 -5.96 -0.92
C GLU A 196 -1.71 -4.67 -1.57
N VAL A 197 -0.98 -4.09 -2.53
CA VAL A 197 -1.27 -2.77 -3.12
C VAL A 197 -2.68 -2.70 -3.73
N SER A 198 -3.09 -3.69 -4.51
CA SER A 198 -4.40 -3.67 -5.17
C SER A 198 -5.55 -3.61 -4.16
N SER A 199 -5.50 -4.43 -3.12
CA SER A 199 -6.49 -4.44 -2.04
C SER A 199 -6.51 -3.12 -1.28
N LYS A 200 -5.34 -2.51 -1.03
CA LYS A 200 -5.25 -1.18 -0.41
C LYS A 200 -5.84 -0.06 -1.28
N ILE A 201 -5.59 -0.08 -2.58
CA ILE A 201 -6.17 0.88 -3.52
C ILE A 201 -7.69 0.76 -3.52
N VAL A 202 -8.24 -0.45 -3.61
CA VAL A 202 -9.70 -0.64 -3.61
C VAL A 202 -10.29 -0.21 -2.28
N ARG A 203 -9.68 -0.57 -1.14
CA ARG A 203 -10.12 -0.09 0.17
C ARG A 203 -10.14 1.44 0.23
N GLY A 204 -9.07 2.09 -0.20
CA GLY A 204 -9.00 3.55 -0.25
C GLY A 204 -10.01 4.23 -1.19
N LEU A 205 -10.52 3.53 -2.21
CA LEU A 205 -11.60 4.01 -3.09
C LEU A 205 -13.00 3.79 -2.51
N LEU A 206 -13.15 2.80 -1.64
CA LEU A 206 -14.40 2.50 -0.94
C LEU A 206 -14.58 3.40 0.30
N ASP A 207 -13.47 3.76 0.96
CA ASP A 207 -13.44 4.73 2.03
C ASP A 207 -13.54 6.18 1.52
N SER A 208 -13.81 7.11 2.43
CA SER A 208 -13.82 8.54 2.12
C SER A 208 -12.49 9.00 1.51
N PRO A 209 -12.53 9.94 0.56
CA PRO A 209 -11.32 10.54 0.03
C PRO A 209 -10.59 11.32 1.13
N SER A 210 -9.44 11.90 0.81
CA SER A 210 -8.73 12.76 1.77
C SER A 210 -9.60 13.95 2.20
N PHE A 211 -9.42 14.41 3.45
CA PHE A 211 -10.29 15.41 4.10
C PHE A 211 -10.59 16.64 3.23
N TRP A 212 -9.60 17.12 2.47
CA TRP A 212 -9.76 18.29 1.58
C TRP A 212 -10.66 18.02 0.36
N LEU A 213 -10.84 16.77 -0.05
CA LEU A 213 -11.73 16.34 -1.14
C LEU A 213 -13.12 15.95 -0.64
N ASP A 214 -13.21 15.52 0.62
CA ASP A 214 -14.46 15.08 1.28
C ASP A 214 -15.36 16.26 1.71
N GLN A 215 -14.98 17.50 1.37
CA GLN A 215 -15.78 18.71 1.66
C GLN A 215 -16.95 18.91 0.67
N GLY A 216 -17.54 17.82 0.16
CA GLY A 216 -18.60 17.85 -0.85
C GLY A 216 -18.12 18.15 -2.28
N ALA A 217 -16.81 18.21 -2.51
CA ALA A 217 -16.26 18.42 -3.84
C ALA A 217 -16.27 17.15 -4.70
N THR A 218 -16.30 15.98 -4.05
CA THR A 218 -16.18 14.68 -4.71
C THR A 218 -17.22 13.67 -4.23
N VAL A 219 -17.46 12.65 -5.06
CA VAL A 219 -18.38 11.53 -4.80
C VAL A 219 -17.75 10.22 -5.25
N SER A 220 -18.09 9.13 -4.56
CA SER A 220 -17.72 7.79 -4.98
C SER A 220 -18.66 7.30 -6.10
N ALA A 221 -18.11 6.50 -7.01
CA ALA A 221 -18.91 5.76 -8.01
C ALA A 221 -19.30 4.36 -7.52
N PHE A 222 -18.76 3.91 -6.38
CA PHE A 222 -19.12 2.65 -5.79
C PHE A 222 -20.49 2.77 -5.09
N PRO A 223 -21.39 1.80 -5.26
CA PRO A 223 -22.63 1.76 -4.50
C PRO A 223 -22.37 1.77 -3.00
N GLU A 224 -23.26 2.42 -2.24
CA GLU A 224 -23.20 2.45 -0.79
C GLU A 224 -23.22 1.02 -0.22
N GLY A 225 -22.38 0.76 0.79
CA GLY A 225 -22.24 -0.56 1.40
C GLY A 225 -21.38 -1.56 0.61
N THR A 226 -20.75 -1.15 -0.50
CA THR A 226 -19.75 -1.99 -1.18
C THR A 226 -18.56 -2.26 -0.25
N GLN A 227 -18.19 -3.53 -0.12
CA GLN A 227 -17.07 -3.97 0.72
C GLN A 227 -16.17 -4.93 -0.06
N LEU A 228 -14.90 -4.98 0.32
CA LEU A 228 -14.01 -6.04 -0.12
C LEU A 228 -14.47 -7.38 0.46
N ALA A 229 -14.51 -8.42 -0.36
CA ALA A 229 -14.76 -9.77 0.13
C ALA A 229 -13.63 -10.16 1.10
N LEU A 230 -13.99 -10.56 2.32
CA LEU A 230 -13.06 -11.19 3.25
C LEU A 230 -12.72 -12.57 2.66
N THR A 231 -11.49 -12.73 2.17
CA THR A 231 -10.94 -14.03 1.78
C THR A 231 -10.07 -14.58 2.88
#